data_AF-A0A101U0Q4-F1
#
_entry.id   AF-A0A101U0Q4-F1
#
_cell.length_a   1.000
_cell.length_b   1.000
_cell.length_c   1.000
_cell.angle_alpha   90.00
_cell.angle_beta   90.00
_cell.angle_gamma   90.00
#
_symmetry.space_group_name_H-M   'P 1'
#
loop_
_entity.id
_entity.type
_entity.pdbx_description
1 polymer ?
#
loop_
_entity_poly.entity_id
_entity_poly.type
_entity_poly.pdbx_seq_one_letter_code
_entity_poly.pdbx_strand_id
1 'polypeptide(L)'
;MSSTADQPNRYDQPVPADRESLSERYRRLRRERWRRRRQRWHWRRLLRGRVRPLLAAGLAGVLLGAGGMAWQAQAGPFAPDEVCWGALSRDDLATTFREPENVKAVEAPVLHGARSMDGPIGSCQLTNSDGDEWALTARVHRLDDRAGDDGKWADEFLSARLTPLGGGLLGMASDNRAWLAIPDGCLGRPDDFDGPTVVDIAQGNWISDMEPRPQERDSMARMVVKLVNKVSADLGCTGTIADPVERLPKAARYTRTEKPDALCGIKGLTLGKKRKPSKYPMITDGDGPVRTCDRDITGSQWKQRLMTVEDPRLAAIFTGMTLHEGDQVTSAVGYGGLGPNLGVFRARCQAGTTVFLVQANDGGMSADVRTLFPRYVEAEATRLGCGPLKLKLP
;
A
#
# COMPACT_ATOMS: atom_id res chain seq x y z
N MET A 1 61.41 -45.45 -14.35
CA MET A 1 61.36 -46.92 -14.32
C MET A 1 60.36 -47.27 -13.22
N SER A 2 59.07 -47.45 -13.53
CA SER A 2 58.45 -48.71 -14.00
C SER A 2 58.64 -49.82 -12.96
N SER A 3 57.67 -50.57 -12.46
CA SER A 3 56.26 -50.79 -12.81
C SER A 3 55.71 -51.81 -11.80
N THR A 4 54.40 -51.72 -11.45
CA THR A 4 53.42 -52.83 -11.17
C THR A 4 53.76 -53.91 -10.13
N ALA A 5 52.83 -54.51 -9.38
CA ALA A 5 51.39 -54.43 -9.18
C ALA A 5 51.10 -55.39 -7.99
N ASP A 6 50.04 -55.16 -7.20
CA ASP A 6 48.84 -56.01 -7.24
C ASP A 6 47.85 -55.63 -6.13
N GLN A 7 46.58 -55.56 -6.52
CA GLN A 7 45.40 -55.49 -5.66
C GLN A 7 44.90 -56.91 -5.37
N PRO A 8 44.15 -57.12 -4.27
CA PRO A 8 42.69 -57.23 -4.44
C PRO A 8 41.85 -56.63 -3.29
N ASN A 9 40.72 -56.02 -3.69
CA ASN A 9 39.31 -56.15 -3.20
C ASN A 9 39.03 -56.54 -1.72
N ARG A 10 37.97 -56.11 -1.00
CA ARG A 10 36.80 -55.22 -1.19
C ARG A 10 35.96 -55.33 0.13
N TYR A 11 35.24 -54.26 0.49
CA TYR A 11 34.04 -54.15 1.35
C TYR A 11 34.12 -53.70 2.84
N ASP A 12 33.08 -52.89 3.17
CA ASP A 12 32.51 -52.41 4.45
C ASP A 12 33.25 -51.24 5.16
N GLN A 13 32.69 -50.04 5.43
CA GLN A 13 31.33 -49.56 5.74
C GLN A 13 31.32 -47.98 5.70
N PRO A 14 30.28 -47.23 6.14
CA PRO A 14 29.12 -46.71 5.40
C PRO A 14 29.16 -45.19 5.08
N VAL A 15 28.36 -44.77 4.10
CA VAL A 15 28.14 -43.37 3.69
C VAL A 15 26.89 -42.82 4.40
N PRO A 16 26.90 -41.56 4.91
CA PRO A 16 25.73 -40.97 5.57
C PRO A 16 24.56 -40.74 4.59
N ALA A 17 23.37 -41.11 5.07
CA ALA A 17 22.10 -40.96 4.39
C ALA A 17 21.62 -39.50 4.43
N ASP A 18 21.59 -38.85 3.27
CA ASP A 18 20.45 -38.05 2.78
C ASP A 18 20.85 -37.38 1.46
N ARG A 19 20.83 -38.19 0.40
CA ARG A 19 20.73 -37.71 -0.97
C ARG A 19 19.37 -38.11 -1.49
N GLU A 20 18.40 -37.24 -1.27
CA GLU A 20 17.13 -37.26 -2.01
C GLU A 20 17.48 -37.36 -3.49
N SER A 21 17.12 -38.47 -4.12
CA SER A 21 17.55 -38.75 -5.48
C SER A 21 16.93 -37.71 -6.41
N LEU A 22 17.71 -37.16 -7.35
CA LEU A 22 17.18 -36.28 -8.41
C LEU A 22 16.00 -36.94 -9.18
N SER A 23 15.90 -38.27 -9.11
CA SER A 23 14.78 -39.06 -9.64
C SER A 23 13.46 -38.89 -8.89
N GLU A 24 13.48 -38.58 -7.59
CA GLU A 24 12.29 -38.31 -6.77
C GLU A 24 11.81 -36.87 -6.91
N ARG A 25 12.74 -35.91 -7.02
CA ARG A 25 12.42 -34.52 -7.41
C ARG A 25 11.75 -34.47 -8.78
N TYR A 26 12.26 -35.25 -9.74
CA TYR A 26 11.66 -35.34 -11.08
C TYR A 26 10.29 -36.03 -11.08
N ARG A 27 10.08 -37.04 -10.20
CA ARG A 27 8.78 -37.70 -10.04
C ARG A 27 7.73 -36.83 -9.34
N ARG A 28 8.10 -35.99 -8.37
CA ARG A 28 7.18 -35.01 -7.75
C ARG A 28 6.73 -33.94 -8.74
N LEU A 29 7.66 -33.35 -9.48
CA LEU A 29 7.34 -32.32 -10.49
C LEU A 29 6.47 -32.87 -11.63
N ARG A 30 6.64 -34.15 -12.01
CA ARG A 30 5.80 -34.79 -13.04
C ARG A 30 4.38 -35.10 -12.55
N ARG A 31 4.15 -35.35 -11.26
CA ARG A 31 2.80 -35.53 -10.67
C ARG A 31 2.03 -34.21 -10.57
N GLU A 32 2.69 -33.11 -10.22
CA GLU A 32 2.05 -31.78 -10.17
C GLU A 32 1.68 -31.25 -11.57
N ARG A 33 2.55 -31.48 -12.57
CA ARG A 33 2.27 -31.12 -13.97
C ARG A 33 1.15 -31.97 -14.58
N TRP A 34 0.93 -33.20 -14.11
CA TRP A 34 -0.21 -34.05 -14.50
C TRP A 34 -1.54 -33.61 -13.86
N ARG A 35 -1.55 -33.17 -12.60
CA ARG A 35 -2.77 -32.63 -11.94
C ARG A 35 -3.27 -31.34 -12.61
N ARG A 36 -2.38 -30.42 -12.97
CA ARG A 36 -2.76 -29.17 -13.69
C ARG A 36 -3.24 -29.41 -15.13
N ARG A 37 -2.80 -30.50 -15.79
CA ARG A 37 -3.28 -30.87 -17.14
C ARG A 37 -4.64 -31.58 -17.13
N ARG A 38 -5.00 -32.35 -16.10
CA ARG A 38 -6.34 -32.98 -15.99
C ARG A 38 -7.46 -31.97 -15.73
N GLN A 39 -7.24 -30.94 -14.92
CA GLN A 39 -8.26 -29.90 -14.67
C GLN A 39 -8.57 -29.03 -15.91
N ARG A 40 -7.59 -28.80 -16.81
CA ARG A 40 -7.80 -28.07 -18.07
C ARG A 40 -8.43 -28.91 -19.19
N TRP A 41 -8.54 -30.23 -19.05
CA TRP A 41 -9.11 -31.12 -20.07
C TRP A 41 -10.63 -31.31 -19.95
N HIS A 42 -11.25 -31.03 -18.80
CA HIS A 42 -12.70 -31.24 -18.60
C HIS A 42 -13.57 -30.07 -19.10
N TRP A 43 -13.04 -28.84 -19.16
CA TRP A 43 -13.81 -27.68 -19.66
C TRP A 43 -13.91 -27.60 -21.19
N ARG A 44 -12.98 -28.21 -21.93
CA ARG A 44 -13.00 -28.21 -23.41
C ARG A 44 -13.84 -29.32 -24.04
N ARG A 45 -14.46 -30.19 -23.23
CA ARG A 45 -15.34 -31.28 -23.72
C ARG A 45 -16.85 -31.01 -23.58
N LEU A 46 -17.25 -29.88 -23.00
CA LEU A 46 -18.67 -29.50 -22.87
C LEU A 46 -19.18 -28.57 -24.00
N LEU A 47 -18.35 -28.26 -25.01
CA LEU A 47 -18.72 -27.37 -26.13
C LEU A 47 -18.53 -28.00 -27.53
N ARG A 48 -18.58 -29.34 -27.65
CA ARG A 48 -18.59 -30.01 -28.96
C ARG A 48 -19.55 -31.20 -28.96
N GLY A 49 -20.79 -30.98 -29.41
CA GLY A 49 -21.73 -32.06 -29.71
C GLY A 49 -23.15 -31.65 -30.09
N ARG A 50 -23.28 -31.01 -31.27
CA ARG A 50 -24.35 -31.20 -32.27
C ARG A 50 -25.83 -31.26 -31.83
N VAL A 51 -26.57 -30.18 -32.09
CA VAL A 51 -27.85 -30.23 -32.83
C VAL A 51 -27.83 -29.09 -33.86
N ARG A 52 -28.00 -29.42 -35.14
CA ARG A 52 -28.24 -28.51 -36.29
C ARG A 52 -29.69 -28.79 -36.78
N PRO A 53 -30.24 -28.06 -37.76
CA PRO A 53 -30.59 -26.65 -37.79
C PRO A 53 -32.13 -26.51 -38.02
N LEU A 54 -32.79 -25.46 -37.53
CA LEU A 54 -34.12 -25.12 -38.01
C LEU A 54 -34.19 -23.63 -38.35
N LEU A 55 -34.74 -23.43 -39.54
CA LEU A 55 -34.81 -22.21 -40.31
C LEU A 55 -35.69 -21.15 -39.62
N ALA A 56 -35.25 -19.90 -39.78
CA ALA A 56 -36.05 -18.71 -40.06
C ALA A 56 -37.41 -18.58 -39.34
N ALA A 57 -37.47 -17.66 -38.39
CA ALA A 57 -38.31 -16.45 -38.45
C ALA A 57 -38.40 -15.79 -37.07
N GLY A 58 -38.15 -14.48 -37.04
CA GLY A 58 -38.70 -13.58 -36.04
C GLY A 58 -38.11 -13.68 -34.64
N LEU A 59 -37.27 -12.72 -34.26
CA LEU A 59 -37.71 -11.62 -33.39
C LEU A 59 -36.48 -10.81 -32.94
N ALA A 60 -36.65 -9.49 -33.02
CA ALA A 60 -35.78 -8.51 -32.43
C ALA A 60 -35.52 -8.80 -30.95
N GLY A 61 -34.31 -8.50 -30.50
CA GLY A 61 -34.02 -8.36 -29.07
C GLY A 61 -33.07 -9.39 -28.49
N VAL A 62 -31.79 -9.35 -28.88
CA VAL A 62 -30.64 -9.44 -27.95
C VAL A 62 -29.44 -8.73 -28.61
N LEU A 63 -29.42 -7.40 -28.55
CA LEU A 63 -28.21 -6.57 -28.61
C LEU A 63 -28.17 -5.68 -27.36
N LEU A 64 -28.40 -6.29 -26.19
CA LEU A 64 -28.17 -5.69 -24.89
C LEU A 64 -27.16 -6.57 -24.16
N GLY A 65 -25.89 -6.17 -24.15
CA GLY A 65 -24.86 -6.90 -23.40
C GLY A 65 -23.40 -6.51 -23.62
N ALA A 66 -23.07 -5.68 -24.62
CA ALA A 66 -21.67 -5.27 -24.83
C ALA A 66 -21.52 -3.89 -25.50
N GLY A 67 -22.48 -2.98 -25.29
CA GLY A 67 -22.54 -1.70 -26.01
C GLY A 67 -22.97 -0.50 -25.15
N GLY A 68 -22.68 -0.49 -23.85
CA GLY A 68 -23.04 0.61 -22.97
C GLY A 68 -22.02 0.80 -21.87
N MET A 69 -20.99 1.61 -22.11
CA MET A 69 -20.28 2.52 -21.19
C MET A 69 -19.11 3.20 -21.96
N ALA A 70 -19.40 3.80 -23.12
CA ALA A 70 -18.39 4.52 -23.92
C ALA A 70 -18.82 5.94 -24.31
N TRP A 71 -19.78 6.54 -23.60
CA TRP A 71 -20.27 7.87 -23.91
C TRP A 71 -20.21 8.79 -22.69
N GLN A 72 -18.99 9.26 -22.42
CA GLN A 72 -18.71 10.67 -22.14
C GLN A 72 -17.21 10.96 -22.27
N ALA A 73 -16.59 10.56 -23.39
CA ALA A 73 -15.35 11.21 -23.78
C ALA A 73 -15.73 12.61 -24.28
N GLN A 74 -15.74 13.61 -23.40
CA GLN A 74 -15.87 15.02 -23.74
C GLN A 74 -14.60 15.50 -24.45
N ALA A 75 -14.30 14.92 -25.61
CA ALA A 75 -13.24 15.36 -26.51
C ALA A 75 -13.88 16.22 -27.60
N GLY A 76 -14.22 17.46 -27.25
CA GLY A 76 -14.72 18.48 -28.18
C GLY A 76 -14.28 19.86 -27.73
N PRO A 77 -14.39 20.90 -28.56
CA PRO A 77 -13.94 22.27 -28.24
C PRO A 77 -14.71 22.95 -27.09
N PHE A 78 -15.67 22.24 -26.50
CA PHE A 78 -16.46 22.66 -25.33
C PHE A 78 -16.25 21.73 -24.12
N ALA A 79 -15.21 20.90 -24.13
CA ALA A 79 -14.81 20.13 -22.96
C ALA A 79 -14.51 21.11 -21.82
N PRO A 80 -14.98 20.84 -20.59
CA PRO A 80 -14.60 21.67 -19.45
C PRO A 80 -13.07 21.75 -19.36
N ASP A 81 -12.54 22.95 -19.05
CA ASP A 81 -11.10 23.16 -18.85
C ASP A 81 -10.57 22.41 -17.61
N GLU A 82 -11.49 21.90 -16.78
CA GLU A 82 -11.22 21.17 -15.56
C GLU A 82 -11.63 19.70 -15.69
N VAL A 83 -10.76 18.81 -15.19
CA VAL A 83 -10.94 17.35 -15.18
C VAL A 83 -11.00 16.83 -13.74
N CYS A 84 -11.28 15.53 -13.60
CA CYS A 84 -11.47 14.83 -12.34
C CYS A 84 -12.56 15.46 -11.49
N TRP A 85 -13.81 15.26 -11.93
CA TRP A 85 -15.01 15.83 -11.34
C TRP A 85 -15.03 17.37 -11.37
N GLY A 86 -14.26 17.98 -12.27
CA GLY A 86 -14.11 19.44 -12.36
C GLY A 86 -13.32 20.03 -11.20
N ALA A 87 -12.21 19.38 -10.81
CA ALA A 87 -11.35 19.84 -9.72
C ALA A 87 -9.97 20.33 -10.20
N LEU A 88 -9.44 19.74 -11.26
CA LEU A 88 -8.06 19.94 -11.71
C LEU A 88 -8.03 20.69 -13.03
N SER A 89 -7.39 21.86 -13.03
CA SER A 89 -7.17 22.67 -14.22
C SER A 89 -5.91 22.24 -14.98
N ARG A 90 -5.70 22.75 -16.20
CA ARG A 90 -4.46 22.53 -16.96
C ARG A 90 -3.21 22.97 -16.20
N ASP A 91 -3.28 24.07 -15.45
CA ASP A 91 -2.15 24.59 -14.66
C ASP A 91 -1.76 23.63 -13.53
N ASP A 92 -2.74 22.94 -12.94
CA ASP A 92 -2.49 21.91 -11.93
C ASP A 92 -1.76 20.69 -12.51
N LEU A 93 -2.05 20.38 -13.77
CA LEU A 93 -1.49 19.23 -14.48
C LEU A 93 -0.11 19.52 -15.08
N ALA A 94 0.27 20.78 -15.27
CA ALA A 94 1.49 21.19 -15.98
C ALA A 94 2.80 20.70 -15.32
N THR A 95 2.80 20.44 -14.01
CA THR A 95 3.96 19.86 -13.32
C THR A 95 4.10 18.36 -13.54
N THR A 96 3.01 17.70 -13.91
CA THR A 96 2.91 16.24 -14.03
C THR A 96 2.95 15.78 -15.48
N PHE A 97 2.30 16.54 -16.36
CA PHE A 97 2.17 16.26 -17.79
C PHE A 97 2.89 17.34 -18.58
N ARG A 98 3.68 16.92 -19.58
CA ARG A 98 4.39 17.86 -20.48
C ARG A 98 3.42 18.66 -21.37
N GLU A 99 2.32 18.03 -21.75
CA GLU A 99 1.28 18.58 -22.63
C GLU A 99 -0.07 18.46 -21.89
N PRO A 100 -0.31 19.29 -20.86
CA PRO A 100 -1.54 19.23 -20.06
C PRO A 100 -2.81 19.44 -20.89
N GLU A 101 -2.71 20.11 -22.04
CA GLU A 101 -3.80 20.30 -23.02
C GLU A 101 -4.25 19.02 -23.72
N ASN A 102 -3.38 17.99 -23.79
CA ASN A 102 -3.64 16.73 -24.47
C ASN A 102 -4.05 15.61 -23.49
N VAL A 103 -4.25 15.95 -22.22
CA VAL A 103 -4.66 15.01 -21.17
C VAL A 103 -6.12 14.61 -21.38
N LYS A 104 -6.37 13.30 -21.35
CA LYS A 104 -7.71 12.71 -21.40
C LYS A 104 -8.08 12.20 -20.01
N ALA A 105 -9.32 12.42 -19.61
CA ALA A 105 -9.88 11.91 -18.36
C ALA A 105 -10.90 10.81 -18.63
N VAL A 106 -10.81 9.74 -17.84
CA VAL A 106 -11.85 8.71 -17.72
C VAL A 106 -12.37 8.75 -16.29
N GLU A 107 -13.62 9.16 -16.11
CA GLU A 107 -14.19 9.46 -14.81
C GLU A 107 -15.38 8.54 -14.48
N ALA A 108 -15.31 7.90 -13.33
CA ALA A 108 -16.47 7.38 -12.64
C ALA A 108 -16.97 8.46 -11.66
N PRO A 109 -18.26 8.86 -11.71
CA PRO A 109 -18.78 9.89 -10.83
C PRO A 109 -18.70 9.46 -9.37
N VAL A 110 -18.63 10.43 -8.46
CA VAL A 110 -18.64 10.15 -7.02
C VAL A 110 -20.04 9.71 -6.59
N LEU A 111 -20.20 8.43 -6.29
CA LEU A 111 -21.43 7.83 -5.79
C LEU A 111 -21.46 7.87 -4.26
N HIS A 112 -22.60 8.24 -3.66
CA HIS A 112 -22.79 8.28 -2.22
C HIS A 112 -24.26 7.99 -1.83
N GLY A 113 -24.52 7.81 -0.52
CA GLY A 113 -25.87 7.55 0.01
C GLY A 113 -26.44 6.22 -0.48
N ALA A 114 -27.70 6.20 -0.93
CA ALA A 114 -28.35 4.98 -1.41
C ALA A 114 -27.65 4.30 -2.62
N ARG A 115 -26.71 5.00 -3.27
CA ARG A 115 -25.94 4.48 -4.41
C ARG A 115 -24.60 3.86 -4.02
N SER A 116 -24.20 3.96 -2.75
CA SER A 116 -23.01 3.31 -2.21
C SER A 116 -23.16 3.03 -0.71
N MET A 117 -23.29 1.76 -0.35
CA MET A 117 -23.53 1.35 1.05
C MET A 117 -22.29 1.57 1.94
N ASP A 118 -21.09 1.52 1.36
CA ASP A 118 -19.82 1.55 2.08
C ASP A 118 -19.19 2.97 2.15
N GLY A 119 -19.95 4.00 1.75
CA GLY A 119 -19.52 5.39 1.71
C GLY A 119 -19.17 5.91 0.31
N PRO A 120 -18.67 7.15 0.18
CA PRO A 120 -18.38 7.74 -1.13
C PRO A 120 -17.35 6.93 -1.93
N ILE A 121 -17.66 6.63 -3.19
CA ILE A 121 -16.76 5.95 -4.12
C ILE A 121 -16.70 6.67 -5.47
N GLY A 122 -15.51 6.85 -6.01
CA GLY A 122 -15.30 7.43 -7.34
C GLY A 122 -13.88 7.21 -7.83
N SER A 123 -13.67 7.29 -9.15
CA SER A 123 -12.33 7.31 -9.73
C SER A 123 -12.21 8.28 -10.90
N CYS A 124 -11.04 8.87 -11.07
CA CYS A 124 -10.65 9.64 -12.23
C CYS A 124 -9.27 9.14 -12.68
N GLN A 125 -9.16 8.73 -13.94
CA GLN A 125 -7.89 8.34 -14.53
C GLN A 125 -7.52 9.33 -15.64
N LEU A 126 -6.36 9.95 -15.50
CA LEU A 126 -5.78 10.87 -16.47
C LEU A 126 -4.67 10.17 -17.25
N THR A 127 -4.72 10.26 -18.58
CA THR A 127 -3.69 9.71 -19.47
C THR A 127 -3.31 10.71 -20.55
N ASN A 128 -2.08 10.61 -21.07
CA ASN A 128 -1.68 11.37 -22.25
C ASN A 128 -2.16 10.66 -23.54
N SER A 129 -2.40 11.45 -24.59
CA SER A 129 -2.94 11.00 -25.88
C SER A 129 -2.04 10.01 -26.63
N ASP A 130 -0.74 9.99 -26.35
CA ASP A 130 0.26 9.21 -27.10
C ASP A 130 0.42 7.75 -26.65
N GLY A 131 -0.38 7.29 -25.68
CA GLY A 131 -0.35 5.90 -25.24
C GLY A 131 0.87 5.51 -24.40
N ASP A 132 1.67 6.50 -23.95
CA ASP A 132 2.68 6.28 -22.91
C ASP A 132 2.02 5.78 -21.61
N GLU A 133 2.70 4.87 -20.90
CA GLU A 133 2.25 4.22 -19.65
C GLU A 133 1.99 5.17 -18.45
N TRP A 134 2.04 6.49 -18.67
CA TRP A 134 1.92 7.48 -17.61
C TRP A 134 0.45 7.79 -17.35
N ALA A 135 -0.06 7.22 -16.25
CA ALA A 135 -1.39 7.50 -15.74
C ALA A 135 -1.29 8.20 -14.38
N LEU A 136 -2.13 9.22 -14.18
CA LEU A 136 -2.44 9.74 -12.85
C LEU A 136 -3.85 9.29 -12.48
N THR A 137 -3.99 8.63 -11.35
CA THR A 137 -5.27 8.11 -10.88
C THR A 137 -5.63 8.82 -9.59
N ALA A 138 -6.78 9.47 -9.57
CA ALA A 138 -7.43 9.95 -8.37
C ALA A 138 -8.59 9.03 -7.99
N ARG A 139 -8.76 8.74 -6.70
CA ARG A 139 -9.86 7.92 -6.19
C ARG A 139 -10.47 8.59 -4.96
N VAL A 140 -11.77 8.40 -4.80
CA VAL A 140 -12.47 8.64 -3.54
C VAL A 140 -12.91 7.27 -3.03
N HIS A 141 -12.55 6.93 -1.80
CA HIS A 141 -13.01 5.69 -1.18
C HIS A 141 -12.91 5.76 0.33
N ARG A 142 -13.65 4.88 1.01
CA ARG A 142 -13.48 4.62 2.45
C ARG A 142 -12.38 3.58 2.65
N LEU A 143 -11.53 3.81 3.64
CA LEU A 143 -10.53 2.82 4.05
C LEU A 143 -11.18 1.77 4.97
N ASP A 144 -10.88 0.49 4.75
CA ASP A 144 -11.38 -0.62 5.54
C ASP A 144 -10.35 -1.17 6.56
N ASP A 145 -10.78 -2.10 7.42
CA ASP A 145 -9.97 -2.77 8.44
C ASP A 145 -8.94 -3.77 7.91
N ARG A 146 -8.81 -3.88 6.58
CA ARG A 146 -7.82 -4.70 5.88
C ARG A 146 -6.66 -3.84 5.38
N ALA A 147 -6.38 -2.76 6.10
CA ALA A 147 -5.43 -1.71 5.76
C ALA A 147 -5.69 -1.05 4.38
N GLY A 148 -6.99 -0.85 4.09
CA GLY A 148 -7.49 0.06 3.05
C GLY A 148 -7.91 -0.62 1.75
N ASP A 149 -7.01 -1.41 1.15
CA ASP A 149 -7.19 -2.15 -0.12
C ASP A 149 -6.33 -3.43 -0.08
N ASP A 150 -6.70 -4.42 0.77
CA ASP A 150 -5.87 -5.61 1.04
C ASP A 150 -4.43 -5.29 1.49
N GLY A 151 -4.25 -4.21 2.25
CA GLY A 151 -2.97 -3.72 2.78
C GLY A 151 -2.12 -2.90 1.81
N LYS A 152 -2.45 -2.90 0.51
CA LYS A 152 -1.68 -2.14 -0.49
C LYS A 152 -1.76 -0.64 -0.27
N TRP A 153 -2.93 -0.13 0.12
CA TRP A 153 -3.12 1.29 0.35
C TRP A 153 -2.19 1.80 1.44
N ALA A 154 -2.20 1.16 2.62
CA ALA A 154 -1.31 1.53 3.72
C ALA A 154 0.16 1.43 3.31
N ASP A 155 0.51 0.41 2.51
CA ASP A 155 1.89 0.22 2.10
C ASP A 155 2.42 1.35 1.21
N GLU A 156 1.57 1.90 0.35
CA GLU A 156 1.91 2.93 -0.61
C GLU A 156 1.75 4.35 -0.04
N PHE A 157 0.63 4.61 0.63
CA PHE A 157 0.22 5.95 1.08
C PHE A 157 0.65 6.29 2.51
N LEU A 158 1.14 5.32 3.28
CA LEU A 158 1.77 5.58 4.59
C LEU A 158 3.29 5.33 4.55
N SER A 159 3.89 5.24 3.36
CA SER A 159 5.33 5.03 3.23
C SER A 159 6.15 6.20 3.79
N ALA A 160 7.41 5.93 4.16
CA ALA A 160 8.31 6.97 4.69
C ALA A 160 8.62 8.09 3.69
N ARG A 161 8.27 7.89 2.41
CA ARG A 161 8.43 8.88 1.34
C ARG A 161 7.42 10.03 1.44
N LEU A 162 6.23 9.76 1.98
CA LEU A 162 5.20 10.79 2.14
C LEU A 162 5.48 11.62 3.39
N THR A 163 5.18 12.90 3.29
CA THR A 163 5.28 13.90 4.36
C THR A 163 3.87 14.34 4.74
N PRO A 164 3.54 14.53 6.04
CA PRO A 164 2.25 15.05 6.47
C PRO A 164 1.91 16.39 5.80
N LEU A 165 0.63 16.63 5.52
CA LEU A 165 0.17 17.90 4.94
C LEU A 165 0.23 19.09 5.91
N GLY A 166 0.43 18.83 7.20
CA GLY A 166 0.52 19.85 8.25
C GLY A 166 -0.83 20.51 8.57
N GLY A 167 -0.81 21.46 9.50
CA GLY A 167 -2.00 22.27 9.84
C GLY A 167 -3.19 21.49 10.40
N GLY A 168 -2.96 20.31 11.00
CA GLY A 168 -4.01 19.45 11.53
C GLY A 168 -4.76 18.64 10.47
N LEU A 169 -4.35 18.70 9.20
CA LEU A 169 -4.93 17.91 8.13
C LEU A 169 -4.54 16.43 8.26
N LEU A 170 -5.52 15.55 8.13
CA LEU A 170 -5.29 14.11 8.06
C LEU A 170 -4.96 13.71 6.62
N GLY A 171 -3.71 13.89 6.23
CA GLY A 171 -3.23 13.54 4.90
C GLY A 171 -1.73 13.64 4.78
N MET A 172 -1.20 13.07 3.70
CA MET A 172 0.23 13.07 3.41
C MET A 172 0.48 13.20 1.91
N ALA A 173 1.66 13.72 1.53
CA ALA A 173 2.08 13.87 0.14
C ALA A 173 3.56 13.50 -0.07
N SER A 174 3.84 12.79 -1.16
CA SER A 174 5.15 12.63 -1.81
C SER A 174 5.10 13.25 -3.21
N ASP A 175 6.20 13.12 -3.95
CA ASP A 175 6.35 13.60 -5.32
C ASP A 175 5.56 12.80 -6.38
N ASN A 176 4.97 11.67 -6.01
CA ASN A 176 4.21 10.83 -6.93
C ASN A 176 2.87 10.37 -6.38
N ARG A 177 2.57 10.64 -5.11
CA ARG A 177 1.36 10.22 -4.42
C ARG A 177 0.94 11.27 -3.40
N ALA A 178 -0.35 11.47 -3.22
CA ALA A 178 -0.86 12.18 -2.06
C ALA A 178 -2.22 11.61 -1.67
N TRP A 179 -2.61 11.84 -0.43
CA TRP A 179 -3.94 11.50 0.05
C TRP A 179 -4.36 12.48 1.13
N LEU A 180 -5.66 12.71 1.25
CA LEU A 180 -6.25 13.55 2.27
C LEU A 180 -7.63 13.00 2.64
N ALA A 181 -7.87 12.85 3.94
CA ALA A 181 -9.17 12.51 4.46
C ALA A 181 -10.16 13.66 4.26
N ILE A 182 -11.38 13.32 3.87
CA ILE A 182 -12.51 14.24 3.93
C ILE A 182 -12.75 14.58 5.41
N PRO A 183 -12.90 15.86 5.79
CA PRO A 183 -13.05 16.25 7.19
C PRO A 183 -14.24 15.56 7.88
N ASP A 184 -14.07 15.13 9.12
CA ASP A 184 -15.14 14.49 9.92
C ASP A 184 -16.40 15.36 10.03
N GLY A 185 -16.26 16.70 9.98
CA GLY A 185 -17.40 17.62 9.96
C GLY A 185 -18.29 17.52 8.71
N CYS A 186 -17.82 16.84 7.65
CA CYS A 186 -18.52 16.63 6.40
C CYS A 186 -19.31 15.30 6.41
N LEU A 187 -18.63 14.19 6.66
CA LEU A 187 -19.22 12.84 6.56
C LEU A 187 -19.50 12.18 7.92
N GLY A 188 -19.19 12.84 9.02
CA GLY A 188 -19.15 12.24 10.35
C GLY A 188 -17.86 11.48 10.60
N ARG A 189 -17.65 11.10 11.85
CA ARG A 189 -16.52 10.26 12.25
C ARG A 189 -16.87 8.79 11.96
N PRO A 190 -15.98 8.01 11.30
CA PRO A 190 -16.18 6.58 11.09
C PRO A 190 -16.24 5.80 12.41
N ASP A 191 -16.82 4.59 12.35
CA ASP A 191 -16.83 3.63 13.45
C ASP A 191 -15.43 3.05 13.72
N ASP A 192 -15.25 2.34 14.84
CA ASP A 192 -13.94 1.83 15.29
C ASP A 192 -13.25 0.81 14.35
N PHE A 193 -13.98 0.30 13.35
CA PHE A 193 -13.50 -0.65 12.34
C PHE A 193 -13.35 -0.03 10.96
N ASP A 194 -13.85 1.19 10.76
CA ASP A 194 -13.78 1.88 9.48
C ASP A 194 -12.74 3.00 9.55
N GLY A 195 -11.90 3.09 8.52
CA GLY A 195 -11.03 4.23 8.35
C GLY A 195 -11.77 5.45 7.78
N PRO A 196 -11.08 6.60 7.68
CA PRO A 196 -11.63 7.79 7.07
C PRO A 196 -11.97 7.54 5.59
N THR A 197 -12.95 8.28 5.07
CA THR A 197 -13.09 8.46 3.63
C THR A 197 -11.98 9.39 3.16
N VAL A 198 -11.18 8.92 2.21
CA VAL A 198 -10.04 9.64 1.66
C VAL A 198 -10.24 9.93 0.19
N VAL A 199 -9.56 10.98 -0.25
CA VAL A 199 -9.23 11.16 -1.66
C VAL A 199 -7.73 10.92 -1.80
N ASP A 200 -7.35 9.96 -2.63
CA ASP A 200 -5.97 9.66 -2.97
C ASP A 200 -5.68 9.96 -4.44
N ILE A 201 -4.45 10.36 -4.71
CA ILE A 201 -3.91 10.62 -6.04
C ILE A 201 -2.58 9.86 -6.16
N ALA A 202 -2.40 9.11 -7.24
CA ALA A 202 -1.19 8.35 -7.49
C ALA A 202 -0.78 8.42 -8.96
N GLN A 203 0.52 8.63 -9.18
CA GLN A 203 1.15 8.51 -10.49
C GLN A 203 1.67 7.08 -10.68
N GLY A 204 1.28 6.42 -11.78
CA GLY A 204 1.51 5.00 -12.07
C GLY A 204 2.96 4.56 -12.35
N ASN A 205 3.95 5.41 -12.11
CA ASN A 205 5.34 5.15 -12.50
C ASN A 205 6.19 4.50 -11.40
N TRP A 206 7.20 3.76 -11.85
CA TRP A 206 8.32 3.33 -11.02
C TRP A 206 9.08 4.55 -10.51
N ILE A 207 9.25 4.64 -9.19
CA ILE A 207 10.08 5.66 -8.55
C ILE A 207 11.55 5.35 -8.90
N SER A 208 12.10 6.03 -9.91
CA SER A 208 13.52 5.96 -10.25
C SER A 208 14.38 6.76 -9.27
N ASP A 209 13.81 7.84 -8.73
CA ASP A 209 14.54 8.80 -7.92
C ASP A 209 14.61 8.36 -6.47
N MET A 210 15.84 8.28 -5.95
CA MET A 210 16.07 7.86 -4.58
C MET A 210 15.41 8.83 -3.58
N GLU A 211 15.47 10.14 -3.82
CA GLU A 211 14.89 11.16 -2.93
C GLU A 211 13.60 11.76 -3.54
N PRO A 212 12.61 12.16 -2.72
CA PRO A 212 11.42 12.88 -3.19
C PRO A 212 11.76 14.25 -3.75
N ARG A 213 11.19 14.58 -4.91
CA ARG A 213 11.34 15.90 -5.52
C ARG A 213 10.35 16.90 -4.90
N PRO A 214 10.81 18.00 -4.27
CA PRO A 214 9.92 18.89 -3.51
C PRO A 214 8.84 19.58 -4.35
N GLN A 215 9.13 19.98 -5.59
CA GLN A 215 8.18 20.71 -6.44
C GLN A 215 6.99 19.84 -6.83
N GLU A 216 7.26 18.59 -7.20
CA GLU A 216 6.26 17.59 -7.54
C GLU A 216 5.43 17.21 -6.31
N ARG A 217 6.06 17.14 -5.13
CA ARG A 217 5.35 16.93 -3.86
C ARG A 217 4.38 18.07 -3.57
N ASP A 218 4.82 19.30 -3.73
CA ASP A 218 4.00 20.49 -3.49
C ASP A 218 2.81 20.53 -4.46
N SER A 219 3.03 20.10 -5.72
CA SER A 219 1.94 19.94 -6.70
C SER A 219 0.94 18.84 -6.29
N MET A 220 1.43 17.64 -5.91
CA MET A 220 0.57 16.55 -5.41
C MET A 220 -0.26 16.98 -4.20
N ALA A 221 0.33 17.75 -3.28
CA ALA A 221 -0.36 18.30 -2.12
C ALA A 221 -1.47 19.31 -2.51
N ARG A 222 -1.22 20.20 -3.48
CA ARG A 222 -2.25 21.12 -4.00
C ARG A 222 -3.37 20.38 -4.71
N MET A 223 -3.03 19.42 -5.58
CA MET A 223 -4.00 18.64 -6.35
C MET A 223 -4.94 17.86 -5.43
N VAL A 224 -4.41 17.16 -4.41
CA VAL A 224 -5.27 16.39 -3.50
C VAL A 224 -6.21 17.30 -2.68
N VAL A 225 -5.74 18.49 -2.27
CA VAL A 225 -6.59 19.47 -1.58
C VAL A 225 -7.70 19.99 -2.50
N LYS A 226 -7.40 20.31 -3.77
CA LYS A 226 -8.42 20.70 -4.76
C LYS A 226 -9.45 19.60 -4.98
N LEU A 227 -9.02 18.35 -5.15
CA LEU A 227 -9.91 17.21 -5.28
C LEU A 227 -10.80 17.03 -4.04
N VAL A 228 -10.24 17.08 -2.83
CA VAL A 228 -11.03 16.98 -1.58
C VAL A 228 -12.03 18.13 -1.46
N ASN A 229 -11.63 19.36 -1.77
CA ASN A 229 -12.54 20.51 -1.73
C ASN A 229 -13.71 20.33 -2.70
N LYS A 230 -13.43 19.87 -3.93
CA LYS A 230 -14.46 19.61 -4.94
C LYS A 230 -15.40 18.49 -4.51
N VAL A 231 -14.84 17.35 -4.11
CA VAL A 231 -15.62 16.18 -3.64
C VAL A 231 -16.47 16.56 -2.42
N SER A 232 -15.91 17.31 -1.46
CA SER A 232 -16.65 17.76 -0.28
C SER A 232 -17.79 18.71 -0.64
N ALA A 233 -17.58 19.63 -1.59
CA ALA A 233 -18.62 20.53 -2.07
C ALA A 233 -19.76 19.75 -2.77
N ASP A 234 -19.44 18.76 -3.59
CA ASP A 234 -20.42 17.91 -4.28
C ASP A 234 -21.19 17.00 -3.31
N LEU A 235 -20.61 16.70 -2.15
CA LEU A 235 -21.27 16.02 -1.03
C LEU A 235 -22.11 16.99 -0.15
N GLY A 236 -22.14 18.28 -0.48
CA GLY A 236 -22.91 19.30 0.24
C GLY A 236 -22.24 19.85 1.51
N CYS A 237 -20.94 19.61 1.67
CA CYS A 237 -20.19 20.05 2.84
C CYS A 237 -19.74 21.51 2.71
N THR A 238 -19.75 22.24 3.83
CA THR A 238 -19.31 23.63 3.89
C THR A 238 -17.84 23.73 4.29
N GLY A 239 -17.17 24.76 3.78
CA GLY A 239 -15.78 25.07 4.11
C GLY A 239 -14.82 24.68 2.99
N THR A 240 -13.58 25.16 3.11
CA THR A 240 -12.54 24.93 2.10
C THR A 240 -11.22 24.77 2.81
N ILE A 241 -10.49 23.74 2.42
CA ILE A 241 -9.12 23.50 2.89
C ILE A 241 -8.20 24.42 2.09
N ALA A 242 -7.50 25.30 2.81
CA ALA A 242 -6.50 26.17 2.20
C ALA A 242 -5.31 25.37 1.69
N ASP A 243 -4.59 25.96 0.74
CA ASP A 243 -3.33 25.44 0.22
C ASP A 243 -2.38 24.97 1.35
N PRO A 244 -1.87 23.73 1.31
CA PRO A 244 -1.03 23.21 2.38
C PRO A 244 0.45 23.57 2.22
N VAL A 245 0.90 24.04 1.05
CA VAL A 245 2.33 24.04 0.69
C VAL A 245 3.22 24.81 1.66
N GLU A 246 2.78 25.99 2.12
CA GLU A 246 3.56 26.80 3.08
C GLU A 246 3.73 26.13 4.46
N ARG A 247 2.89 25.15 4.78
CA ARG A 247 2.87 24.42 6.05
C ARG A 247 3.44 23.01 5.94
N LEU A 248 3.86 22.59 4.76
CA LEU A 248 4.46 21.28 4.57
C LEU A 248 5.80 21.21 5.33
N PRO A 249 6.03 20.15 6.13
CA PRO A 249 7.37 19.83 6.60
C PRO A 249 8.34 19.65 5.45
N LYS A 250 9.64 19.50 5.73
CA LYS A 250 10.60 19.23 4.66
C LYS A 250 10.31 17.85 4.06
N ALA A 251 10.60 17.70 2.76
CA ALA A 251 10.43 16.41 2.11
C ALA A 251 11.31 15.37 2.80
N ALA A 252 10.78 14.15 2.95
CA ALA A 252 11.50 13.04 3.55
C ALA A 252 12.84 12.80 2.83
N ARG A 253 13.89 12.47 3.60
CA ARG A 253 15.23 12.20 3.05
C ARG A 253 15.84 10.99 3.73
N TYR A 254 16.82 10.38 3.06
CA TYR A 254 17.63 9.35 3.68
C TYR A 254 18.48 9.92 4.83
N THR A 255 18.43 9.26 5.98
CA THR A 255 19.23 9.64 7.14
C THR A 255 20.65 9.10 6.98
N ARG A 256 21.58 9.94 6.52
CA ARG A 256 23.00 9.57 6.32
C ARG A 256 23.80 9.40 7.62
N THR A 257 23.17 9.62 8.78
CA THR A 257 23.81 9.70 10.10
C THR A 257 23.15 8.80 11.14
N GLU A 258 22.52 7.72 10.72
CA GLU A 258 21.91 6.76 11.65
C GLU A 258 22.97 6.16 12.59
N LYS A 259 22.73 6.22 13.90
CA LYS A 259 23.63 5.65 14.90
C LYS A 259 23.34 4.15 15.07
N PRO A 260 24.35 3.30 15.33
CA PRO A 260 24.16 1.86 15.49
C PRO A 260 23.20 1.44 16.62
N ASP A 261 23.03 2.31 17.62
CA ASP A 261 22.16 2.16 18.78
C ASP A 261 20.89 3.03 18.69
N ALA A 262 20.60 3.61 17.53
CA ALA A 262 19.41 4.43 17.31
C ALA A 262 18.80 4.17 15.93
N LEU A 263 18.38 2.93 15.68
CA LEU A 263 17.70 2.54 14.45
C LEU A 263 16.47 3.43 14.23
N CYS A 264 16.29 3.97 13.03
CA CYS A 264 15.22 4.90 12.67
C CYS A 264 15.16 6.17 13.54
N GLY A 265 16.31 6.56 14.12
CA GLY A 265 16.39 7.66 15.08
C GLY A 265 15.84 7.34 16.47
N ILE A 266 15.45 6.10 16.73
CA ILE A 266 14.85 5.65 17.99
C ILE A 266 15.94 5.14 18.91
N LYS A 267 16.25 5.91 19.96
CA LYS A 267 17.32 5.59 20.92
C LYS A 267 17.11 4.21 21.56
N GLY A 268 18.15 3.39 21.56
CA GLY A 268 18.16 2.04 22.12
C GLY A 268 17.64 0.96 21.17
N LEU A 269 17.08 1.34 20.01
CA LEU A 269 16.60 0.39 19.02
C LEU A 269 17.77 -0.12 18.17
N THR A 270 17.94 -1.44 18.12
CA THR A 270 19.06 -2.10 17.44
C THR A 270 18.66 -3.49 16.93
N LEU A 271 19.21 -3.88 15.76
CA LEU A 271 19.09 -5.21 15.14
C LEU A 271 19.95 -6.28 15.83
N GLY A 272 20.60 -5.98 16.96
CA GLY A 272 21.54 -6.91 17.60
C GLY A 272 22.94 -6.84 16.97
N LYS A 273 23.75 -7.91 17.12
CA LYS A 273 25.21 -7.93 16.85
C LYS A 273 25.61 -7.20 15.55
N LYS A 274 26.01 -5.93 15.67
CA LYS A 274 26.72 -5.05 14.69
C LYS A 274 26.40 -5.29 13.20
N ARG A 275 25.17 -5.64 12.83
CA ARG A 275 24.77 -5.69 11.42
C ARG A 275 24.68 -4.24 10.95
N LYS A 276 25.69 -3.79 10.19
CA LYS A 276 25.65 -2.47 9.58
C LYS A 276 24.50 -2.47 8.56
N PRO A 277 23.57 -1.50 8.61
CA PRO A 277 22.60 -1.30 7.55
C PRO A 277 23.30 -1.23 6.19
N SER A 278 22.73 -1.88 5.18
CA SER A 278 23.30 -1.81 3.83
C SER A 278 22.97 -0.50 3.15
N LYS A 279 21.84 0.12 3.53
CA LYS A 279 21.39 1.44 3.08
C LYS A 279 20.86 2.24 4.26
N TYR A 280 20.90 3.57 4.12
CA TYR A 280 20.31 4.49 5.08
C TYR A 280 18.78 4.38 5.08
N PRO A 281 18.10 4.56 6.22
CA PRO A 281 16.65 4.60 6.26
C PRO A 281 16.12 5.92 5.70
N MET A 282 14.90 5.87 5.16
CA MET A 282 14.07 7.05 4.98
C MET A 282 13.10 7.12 6.15
N ILE A 283 12.92 8.29 6.73
CA ILE A 283 12.02 8.52 7.85
C ILE A 283 11.07 9.66 7.46
N THR A 284 9.78 9.48 7.71
CA THR A 284 8.78 10.55 7.61
C THR A 284 9.23 11.74 8.46
N ASP A 285 9.21 12.93 7.87
CA ASP A 285 9.55 14.19 8.57
C ASP A 285 8.28 14.96 8.96
N GLY A 286 8.35 15.69 10.07
CA GLY A 286 7.24 16.47 10.62
C GLY A 286 6.24 15.69 11.49
N ASP A 287 5.43 16.45 12.22
CA ASP A 287 4.32 15.91 13.02
C ASP A 287 3.15 15.57 12.09
N GLY A 288 2.57 14.39 12.27
CA GLY A 288 1.51 13.94 11.37
C GLY A 288 0.84 12.65 11.81
N PRO A 289 -0.05 12.12 10.96
CA PRO A 289 -0.90 11.01 11.36
C PRO A 289 -0.14 9.69 11.48
N VAL A 290 1.04 9.59 10.85
CA VAL A 290 1.90 8.42 10.84
C VAL A 290 3.37 8.83 10.84
N ARG A 291 4.18 8.11 11.63
CA ARG A 291 5.64 8.13 11.57
C ARG A 291 6.15 6.81 10.99
N THR A 292 6.67 6.84 9.77
CA THR A 292 7.20 5.64 9.09
C THR A 292 8.70 5.72 8.90
N CYS A 293 9.39 4.61 9.11
CA CYS A 293 10.79 4.39 8.78
C CYS A 293 10.92 3.21 7.83
N ASP A 294 11.32 3.48 6.60
CA ASP A 294 11.55 2.47 5.57
C ASP A 294 13.05 2.23 5.37
N ARG A 295 13.42 0.95 5.28
CA ARG A 295 14.82 0.50 5.22
C ARG A 295 15.10 -0.35 4.01
N ASP A 296 16.37 -0.31 3.60
CA ASP A 296 16.92 -1.04 2.45
C ASP A 296 16.10 -0.85 1.16
N ILE A 297 15.63 0.38 0.97
CA ILE A 297 14.74 0.76 -0.11
C ILE A 297 15.41 0.53 -1.47
N THR A 298 14.70 -0.13 -2.37
CA THR A 298 15.10 -0.36 -3.76
C THR A 298 13.91 -0.02 -4.66
N GLY A 299 13.97 1.14 -5.33
CA GLY A 299 12.80 1.70 -6.00
C GLY A 299 11.70 2.03 -4.99
N SER A 300 10.48 1.52 -5.21
CA SER A 300 9.35 1.62 -4.28
C SER A 300 9.32 0.53 -3.20
N GLN A 301 10.23 -0.44 -3.25
CA GLN A 301 10.21 -1.60 -2.35
C GLN A 301 11.12 -1.37 -1.15
N TRP A 302 10.55 -1.44 0.04
CA TRP A 302 11.27 -1.51 1.32
C TRP A 302 11.44 -2.97 1.74
N LYS A 303 12.55 -3.29 2.42
CA LYS A 303 12.73 -4.64 3.01
C LYS A 303 12.23 -4.72 4.43
N GLN A 304 12.36 -3.63 5.16
CA GLN A 304 11.91 -3.51 6.54
C GLN A 304 11.27 -2.15 6.78
N ARG A 305 10.14 -2.15 7.49
CA ARG A 305 9.35 -0.97 7.81
C ARG A 305 9.00 -0.96 9.28
N LEU A 306 9.19 0.20 9.91
CA LEU A 306 8.73 0.48 11.26
C LEU A 306 7.74 1.63 11.15
N MET A 307 6.52 1.45 11.61
CA MET A 307 5.45 2.43 11.45
C MET A 307 4.68 2.64 12.75
N THR A 308 4.47 3.90 13.13
CA THR A 308 3.59 4.28 14.24
C THR A 308 2.48 5.13 13.68
N VAL A 309 1.25 4.66 13.81
CA VAL A 309 0.02 5.33 13.38
C VAL A 309 -0.56 6.04 14.58
N GLU A 310 -0.45 7.36 14.58
CA GLU A 310 -0.77 8.23 15.72
C GLU A 310 -2.21 8.73 15.66
N ASP A 311 -2.79 8.90 14.47
CA ASP A 311 -4.19 9.31 14.32
C ASP A 311 -5.15 8.13 14.59
N PRO A 312 -6.08 8.25 15.55
CA PRO A 312 -7.00 7.16 15.88
C PRO A 312 -7.91 6.72 14.74
N ARG A 313 -8.22 7.61 13.77
CA ARG A 313 -9.06 7.29 12.61
C ARG A 313 -8.30 6.41 11.63
N LEU A 314 -6.99 6.62 11.45
CA LEU A 314 -6.17 5.69 10.67
C LEU A 314 -5.87 4.41 11.45
N ALA A 315 -5.74 4.46 12.77
CA ALA A 315 -5.50 3.27 13.57
C ALA A 315 -6.58 2.18 13.37
N ALA A 316 -7.81 2.59 13.05
CA ALA A 316 -8.94 1.69 12.78
C ALA A 316 -8.67 0.72 11.61
N ILE A 317 -7.94 1.15 10.57
CA ILE A 317 -7.67 0.33 9.36
C ILE A 317 -6.78 -0.88 9.65
N PHE A 318 -6.12 -0.90 10.81
CA PHE A 318 -5.26 -2.00 11.26
C PHE A 318 -5.95 -2.94 12.25
N THR A 319 -7.23 -2.72 12.56
CA THR A 319 -7.94 -3.51 13.57
C THR A 319 -7.98 -4.99 13.20
N GLY A 320 -8.30 -5.33 11.95
CA GLY A 320 -8.28 -6.73 11.48
C GLY A 320 -6.90 -7.38 11.67
N MET A 321 -5.82 -6.68 11.33
CA MET A 321 -4.45 -7.18 11.54
C MET A 321 -4.14 -7.41 13.02
N THR A 322 -4.53 -6.47 13.89
CA THR A 322 -4.26 -6.58 15.34
C THR A 322 -4.95 -7.78 16.00
N LEU A 323 -6.05 -8.25 15.43
CA LEU A 323 -6.85 -9.38 15.95
C LEU A 323 -6.41 -10.73 15.40
N HIS A 324 -5.78 -10.76 14.22
CA HIS A 324 -5.59 -11.99 13.46
C HIS A 324 -4.14 -12.28 13.06
N GLU A 325 -3.19 -11.38 13.32
CA GLU A 325 -1.78 -11.58 12.98
C GLU A 325 -1.10 -12.58 13.92
N GLY A 326 -0.65 -13.71 13.37
CA GLY A 326 0.29 -14.62 14.03
C GLY A 326 -0.05 -15.00 15.48
N ASP A 327 0.99 -15.08 16.31
CA ASP A 327 0.85 -15.42 17.71
C ASP A 327 0.41 -14.19 18.52
N GLN A 328 -0.50 -14.38 19.47
CA GLN A 328 -1.10 -13.28 20.22
C GLN A 328 -0.08 -12.58 21.14
N VAL A 329 -0.07 -11.24 21.08
CA VAL A 329 0.75 -10.38 21.95
C VAL A 329 -0.17 -9.50 22.78
N THR A 330 0.08 -9.41 24.10
CA THR A 330 -0.78 -8.64 25.01
C THR A 330 0.00 -7.77 25.98
N SER A 331 -0.65 -6.71 26.46
CA SER A 331 -0.21 -5.89 27.58
C SER A 331 -1.41 -5.45 28.43
N ALA A 332 -1.17 -4.68 29.49
CA ALA A 332 -2.26 -4.12 30.32
C ALA A 332 -3.15 -3.10 29.57
N VAL A 333 -2.64 -2.48 28.49
CA VAL A 333 -3.30 -1.35 27.81
C VAL A 333 -3.43 -1.55 26.29
N GLY A 334 -3.21 -2.77 25.81
CA GLY A 334 -3.16 -3.05 24.38
C GLY A 334 -3.01 -4.52 24.04
N TYR A 335 -3.25 -4.82 22.77
CA TYR A 335 -3.21 -6.16 22.20
C TYR A 335 -2.68 -6.12 20.77
N GLY A 336 -2.28 -7.27 20.26
CA GLY A 336 -1.78 -7.38 18.91
C GLY A 336 -1.35 -8.79 18.57
N GLY A 337 -0.52 -8.88 17.54
CA GLY A 337 -0.12 -10.12 16.91
C GLY A 337 1.32 -10.07 16.43
N LEU A 338 1.99 -11.23 16.44
CA LEU A 338 3.36 -11.39 15.98
C LEU A 338 3.47 -12.63 15.10
N GLY A 339 3.54 -12.40 13.79
CA GLY A 339 3.84 -13.40 12.79
C GLY A 339 5.31 -13.44 12.38
N PRO A 340 5.64 -14.21 11.33
CA PRO A 340 7.01 -14.33 10.85
C PRO A 340 7.54 -13.05 10.20
N ASN A 341 6.67 -12.22 9.59
CA ASN A 341 7.09 -11.05 8.82
C ASN A 341 6.40 -9.75 9.28
N LEU A 342 5.47 -9.83 10.23
CA LEU A 342 4.73 -8.69 10.74
C LEU A 342 4.57 -8.84 12.25
N GLY A 343 4.89 -7.77 12.97
CA GLY A 343 4.38 -7.53 14.31
C GLY A 343 3.49 -6.30 14.28
N VAL A 344 2.30 -6.39 14.86
CA VAL A 344 1.35 -5.29 14.96
C VAL A 344 0.81 -5.21 16.39
N PHE A 345 0.79 -4.01 16.97
CA PHE A 345 0.30 -3.78 18.32
C PHE A 345 -0.58 -2.55 18.38
N ARG A 346 -1.77 -2.67 18.96
CA ARG A 346 -2.70 -1.57 19.23
C ARG A 346 -2.68 -1.24 20.71
N ALA A 347 -2.52 0.03 21.05
CA ALA A 347 -2.57 0.53 22.42
C ALA A 347 -3.40 1.82 22.52
N ARG A 348 -3.83 2.15 23.74
CA ARG A 348 -4.39 3.46 24.05
C ARG A 348 -3.30 4.37 24.61
N CYS A 349 -3.11 5.51 23.97
CA CYS A 349 -2.13 6.53 24.31
C CYS A 349 -2.83 7.85 24.65
N GLN A 350 -2.08 8.89 25.02
CA GLN A 350 -2.66 10.18 25.42
C GLN A 350 -3.51 10.82 24.31
N ALA A 351 -3.06 10.73 23.05
CA ALA A 351 -3.76 11.26 21.89
C ALA A 351 -4.89 10.34 21.37
N GLY A 352 -5.06 9.15 21.94
CA GLY A 352 -6.06 8.17 21.54
C GLY A 352 -5.46 6.82 21.17
N THR A 353 -6.19 6.05 20.36
CA THR A 353 -5.73 4.75 19.87
C THR A 353 -4.54 4.92 18.93
N THR A 354 -3.46 4.19 19.19
CA THR A 354 -2.24 4.17 18.36
C THR A 354 -1.93 2.74 17.95
N VAL A 355 -1.41 2.57 16.73
CA VAL A 355 -0.94 1.27 16.23
C VAL A 355 0.55 1.35 15.92
N PHE A 356 1.28 0.33 16.34
CA PHE A 356 2.70 0.14 16.10
C PHE A 356 2.90 -1.08 15.20
N LEU A 357 3.69 -0.94 14.14
CA LEU A 357 4.00 -2.01 13.21
C LEU A 357 5.50 -2.17 13.01
N VAL A 358 5.94 -3.42 12.93
CA VAL A 358 7.25 -3.81 12.38
C VAL A 358 7.00 -4.85 11.30
N GLN A 359 7.37 -4.53 10.07
CA GLN A 359 7.14 -5.37 8.90
C GLN A 359 8.45 -5.71 8.20
N ALA A 360 8.46 -6.86 7.52
CA ALA A 360 9.50 -7.28 6.61
C ALA A 360 8.90 -7.86 5.32
N ASN A 361 9.38 -7.41 4.17
CA ASN A 361 8.91 -7.86 2.86
C ASN A 361 9.75 -9.00 2.26
N ASP A 362 10.93 -9.27 2.83
CA ASP A 362 11.80 -10.35 2.40
C ASP A 362 11.70 -11.56 3.34
N GLY A 363 11.70 -12.76 2.77
CA GLY A 363 11.77 -14.00 3.54
C GLY A 363 13.05 -14.08 4.39
N GLY A 364 12.93 -14.66 5.59
CA GLY A 364 14.08 -14.89 6.49
C GLY A 364 14.37 -13.75 7.46
N MET A 365 13.52 -12.72 7.52
CA MET A 365 13.65 -11.60 8.48
C MET A 365 12.88 -11.80 9.80
N SER A 366 12.35 -13.00 10.05
CA SER A 366 11.55 -13.28 11.25
C SER A 366 12.29 -13.04 12.57
N ALA A 367 13.58 -13.34 12.63
CA ALA A 367 14.40 -13.04 13.78
C ALA A 367 14.53 -11.53 14.03
N ASP A 368 14.60 -10.73 12.97
CA ASP A 368 14.69 -9.27 13.04
C ASP A 368 13.37 -8.67 13.53
N VAL A 369 12.23 -9.14 12.99
CA VAL A 369 10.89 -8.72 13.44
C VAL A 369 10.70 -9.05 14.92
N ARG A 370 10.96 -10.29 15.34
CA ARG A 370 10.85 -10.71 16.75
C ARG A 370 11.76 -9.93 17.70
N THR A 371 12.93 -9.51 17.24
CA THR A 371 13.88 -8.73 18.04
C THR A 371 13.47 -7.27 18.16
N LEU A 372 13.03 -6.66 17.06
CA LEU A 372 12.71 -5.24 17.00
C LEU A 372 11.34 -4.91 17.57
N PHE A 373 10.34 -5.72 17.26
CA PHE A 373 8.94 -5.43 17.57
C PHE A 373 8.68 -5.01 19.02
N PRO A 374 9.05 -5.80 20.06
CA PRO A 374 8.81 -5.39 21.44
C PRO A 374 9.53 -4.08 21.80
N ARG A 375 10.80 -3.92 21.39
CA ARG A 375 11.60 -2.74 21.71
C ARG A 375 11.08 -1.48 21.00
N TYR A 376 10.61 -1.63 19.78
CA TYR A 376 10.01 -0.57 19.00
C TYR A 376 8.73 -0.06 19.65
N VAL A 377 7.83 -0.99 19.99
CA VAL A 377 6.56 -0.69 20.67
C VAL A 377 6.80 0.02 21.99
N GLU A 378 7.72 -0.48 22.82
CA GLU A 378 8.04 0.13 24.12
C GLU A 378 8.62 1.54 23.98
N ALA A 379 9.51 1.76 23.01
CA ALA A 379 10.13 3.06 22.77
C ALA A 379 9.12 4.10 22.26
N GLU A 380 8.33 3.76 21.25
CA GLU A 380 7.33 4.67 20.68
C GLU A 380 6.16 4.90 21.63
N ALA A 381 5.75 3.90 22.40
CA ALA A 381 4.72 4.07 23.41
C ALA A 381 5.15 5.01 24.55
N THR A 382 6.44 4.97 24.92
CA THR A 382 7.00 5.94 25.87
C THR A 382 6.96 7.35 25.29
N ARG A 383 7.32 7.53 24.01
CA ARG A 383 7.25 8.82 23.31
C ARG A 383 5.83 9.38 23.28
N LEU A 384 4.83 8.52 23.04
CA LEU A 384 3.43 8.91 22.88
C LEU A 384 2.63 8.91 24.20
N GLY A 385 3.28 8.66 25.33
CA GLY A 385 2.65 8.71 26.64
C GLY A 385 1.61 7.60 26.87
N CYS A 386 1.74 6.44 26.22
CA CYS A 386 0.87 5.28 26.47
C CYS A 386 1.17 4.59 27.81
N GLY A 387 2.18 5.07 28.55
CA GLY A 387 2.73 4.45 29.73
C GLY A 387 3.83 3.43 29.41
N PRO A 388 4.51 2.89 30.43
CA PRO A 388 5.49 1.83 30.23
C PRO A 388 4.77 0.57 29.73
N LEU A 389 4.99 0.23 28.46
CA LEU A 389 4.54 -1.05 27.93
C LEU A 389 5.58 -2.12 28.27
N LYS A 390 5.10 -3.30 28.60
CA LYS A 390 5.88 -4.53 28.62
C LYS A 390 5.06 -5.58 27.91
N LEU A 391 5.50 -5.94 26.70
CA LEU A 391 4.76 -6.91 25.91
C LEU A 391 4.98 -8.32 26.45
N LYS A 392 3.88 -9.06 26.60
CA LYS A 392 3.93 -10.51 26.80
C LYS A 392 4.01 -11.16 25.43
N LEU A 393 5.19 -11.66 25.09
CA LEU A 393 5.41 -12.44 23.88
C LEU A 393 5.06 -13.92 24.15
N PRO A 394 4.61 -14.64 23.11
CA PRO A 394 4.24 -16.06 23.17
C PRO A 394 5.43 -16.99 23.47
#